data_AF-A0A821GMG8-F1
#
_entry.id   AF-A0A821GMG8-F1
#
_cell.length_a   1.000
_cell.length_b   1.000
_cell.length_c   1.000
_cell.angle_alpha   90.00
_cell.angle_beta   90.00
_cell.angle_gamma   90.00
#
_symmetry.space_group_name_H-M   'P 1'
#
loop_
_entity.id
_entity.type
_entity.pdbx_description
1 polymer ?
#
loop_
_entity_poly.entity_id
_entity_poly.type
_entity_poly.pdbx_seq_one_letter_code
_entity_poly.pdbx_strand_id
1 'polypeptide(L)'
;LPQTPDEACKFVKAAEYYRKFIPKFSQIAEPLRKFVPTTRIQQKKGKKTIITLTDDEIKAFEQLKKFLTTDLVLRIPNNRFPFKVQT
;
A
#
# COMPACT_ATOMS: atom_id res chain seq x y z
N LEU A 1 -5.66 9.34 -9.91
CA LEU A 1 -6.19 8.78 -8.65
C LEU A 1 -7.15 7.66 -9.02
N PRO A 2 -7.21 6.55 -8.26
CA PRO A 2 -8.12 5.45 -8.56
C PRO A 2 -9.57 5.94 -8.52
N GLN A 3 -10.34 5.68 -9.56
CA GLN A 3 -11.74 6.13 -9.64
C GLN A 3 -12.69 5.07 -9.08
N THR A 4 -12.22 3.82 -9.01
CA THR A 4 -12.97 2.69 -8.50
C THR A 4 -12.28 2.06 -7.28
N PRO A 5 -13.05 1.49 -6.34
CA PRO A 5 -12.49 0.76 -5.20
C PRO A 5 -11.69 -0.46 -5.64
N ASP A 6 -11.99 -1.04 -6.81
CA ASP A 6 -11.21 -2.14 -7.38
C ASP A 6 -9.81 -1.70 -7.84
N GLU A 7 -9.69 -0.53 -8.47
CA GLU A 7 -8.39 0.07 -8.80
C GLU A 7 -7.58 0.41 -7.55
N ALA A 8 -8.22 1.01 -6.54
CA ALA A 8 -7.57 1.32 -5.27
C ALA A 8 -7.07 0.03 -4.60
N CYS A 9 -7.90 -1.01 -4.55
CA CYS A 9 -7.53 -2.33 -4.01
C CYS A 9 -6.37 -2.97 -4.78
N LYS A 10 -6.41 -2.98 -6.12
CA LYS A 10 -5.33 -3.50 -6.96
C LYS A 10 -4.03 -2.76 -6.71
N PHE A 11 -4.07 -1.43 -6.61
CA PHE A 11 -2.90 -0.63 -6.31
C PHE A 11 -2.32 -0.95 -4.93
N VAL A 12 -3.16 -1.00 -3.88
CA VAL A 12 -2.70 -1.31 -2.52
C VAL A 12 -2.10 -2.70 -2.45
N LYS A 13 -2.70 -3.70 -3.11
CA LYS A 13 -2.14 -5.06 -3.21
C LYS A 13 -0.81 -5.09 -3.94
N ALA A 14 -0.66 -4.33 -5.03
CA ALA A 14 0.60 -4.21 -5.74
C ALA A 14 1.67 -3.55 -4.86
N ALA A 15 1.30 -2.48 -4.15
CA ALA A 15 2.20 -1.79 -3.22
C ALA A 15 2.58 -2.68 -2.01
N GLU A 16 1.68 -3.55 -1.56
CA GLU A 16 1.94 -4.50 -0.48
C GLU A 16 3.07 -5.50 -0.82
N TYR A 17 3.21 -5.90 -2.09
CA TYR A 17 4.35 -6.72 -2.53
C TYR A 17 5.68 -6.03 -2.22
N TYR A 18 5.73 -4.70 -2.36
CA TYR A 18 6.89 -3.87 -2.08
C TYR A 18 6.94 -3.35 -0.63
N ARG A 19 6.08 -3.83 0.28
CA ARG A 19 6.05 -3.35 1.69
C ARG A 19 7.38 -3.49 2.42
N LYS A 20 8.23 -4.45 2.04
CA LYS A 20 9.57 -4.66 2.62
C LYS A 20 10.53 -3.51 2.31
N PHE A 21 10.26 -2.79 1.23
CA PHE A 21 11.08 -1.69 0.76
C PHE A 21 10.54 -0.34 1.24
N ILE A 22 9.25 -0.28 1.61
CA ILE A 22 8.59 0.95 2.03
C ILE A 22 8.64 1.05 3.55
N PRO A 23 9.37 2.03 4.12
CA PRO A 23 9.41 2.21 5.56
C PRO A 23 8.01 2.56 6.07
N LYS A 24 7.60 1.93 7.19
CA LYS A 24 6.31 2.18 7.84
C LYS A 24 5.10 2.02 6.91
N PHE A 25 5.18 1.11 5.93
CA PHE A 25 4.09 0.85 4.98
C PHE A 25 2.71 0.71 5.64
N SER A 26 2.62 -0.02 6.76
CA SER A 26 1.36 -0.21 7.48
C SER A 26 0.70 1.08 7.95
N GLN A 27 1.49 2.10 8.34
CA GLN A 27 0.97 3.40 8.77
C GLN A 27 0.51 4.26 7.58
N ILE A 28 1.20 4.16 6.44
CA ILE A 28 0.84 4.90 5.22
C ILE A 28 -0.38 4.27 4.55
N ALA A 29 -0.49 2.94 4.56
CA ALA A 29 -1.57 2.20 3.92
C ALA A 29 -2.84 2.05 4.81
N GLU A 30 -2.79 2.43 6.08
CA GLU A 30 -3.92 2.49 7.02
C GLU A 30 -5.18 3.15 6.42
N PRO A 31 -5.13 4.40 5.90
CA PRO A 31 -6.30 5.05 5.30
C PRO A 31 -6.82 4.30 4.08
N LEU A 32 -5.92 3.68 3.31
CA LEU A 32 -6.25 2.94 2.09
C LEU A 32 -6.80 1.53 2.34
N ARG A 33 -6.58 0.94 3.53
CA ARG A 33 -7.13 -0.37 3.92
C ARG A 33 -8.66 -0.37 3.93
N LYS A 34 -9.31 0.77 4.11
CA LYS A 34 -10.77 0.91 4.04
C LYS A 34 -11.32 0.51 2.66
N PHE A 35 -10.54 0.68 1.60
CA PHE A 35 -10.92 0.32 0.24
C PHE A 35 -10.52 -1.08 -0.18
N VAL A 36 -9.75 -1.80 0.64
CA VAL A 36 -9.35 -3.18 0.35
C VAL A 36 -10.41 -4.11 0.94
N PRO A 37 -11.30 -4.70 0.12
CA PRO A 37 -12.31 -5.61 0.63
C PRO A 37 -11.65 -6.89 1.18
N THR A 38 -11.69 -7.03 2.51
CA THR A 38 -11.10 -8.17 3.24
C THR A 38 -11.91 -9.44 3.10
N THR A 39 -13.19 -9.33 2.73
CA THR A 39 -14.11 -10.47 2.56
C THR A 39 -14.67 -10.55 1.14
N ARG A 40 -14.93 -11.78 0.67
CA ARG A 40 -15.57 -12.04 -0.65
C ARG A 40 -16.94 -11.34 -0.78
N ILE A 41 -17.61 -11.09 0.34
CA ILE A 41 -18.89 -10.38 0.41
C ILE A 41 -18.71 -8.89 0.07
N GLN A 42 -17.69 -8.25 0.63
CA GLN A 42 -17.35 -6.85 0.34
C GLN A 42 -16.87 -6.66 -1.11
N GLN A 43 -16.16 -7.66 -1.67
CA GLN A 43 -15.73 -7.65 -3.08
C GLN A 43 -16.91 -7.61 -4.06
N LYS A 44 -18.01 -8.31 -3.76
CA LYS A 44 -19.23 -8.26 -4.59
C LYS A 44 -19.98 -6.93 -4.46
N LYS A 45 -19.94 -6.29 -3.28
CA LYS A 45 -20.67 -5.05 -2.98
C LYS A 45 -19.94 -3.80 -3.51
N GLY A 46 -18.61 -3.81 -3.56
CA GLY A 46 -17.78 -2.68 -3.99
C GLY A 46 -17.65 -2.48 -5.51
N LYS A 47 -18.10 -3.42 -6.35
CA LYS A 47 -17.89 -3.36 -7.82
C LYS A 47 -18.57 -2.19 -8.54
N LYS A 48 -19.47 -1.44 -7.90
CA LYS A 48 -20.29 -0.40 -8.56
C LYS A 48 -20.30 0.96 -7.85
N THR A 49 -19.53 1.14 -6.78
CA THR A 49 -19.57 2.37 -5.99
C THR A 49 -18.44 3.30 -6.41
N ILE A 50 -18.77 4.51 -6.84
CA ILE A 50 -17.80 5.60 -7.02
C ILE A 50 -17.29 5.95 -5.62
N ILE A 51 -15.98 5.89 -5.41
CA ILE A 51 -15.37 6.25 -4.14
C ILE A 51 -14.98 7.72 -4.14
N THR A 52 -15.38 8.47 -3.11
CA THR A 52 -14.82 9.79 -2.84
C THR A 52 -13.60 9.61 -1.96
N LEU A 53 -12.42 9.77 -2.56
CA LEU A 53 -11.18 9.79 -1.78
C LEU A 53 -11.10 11.07 -0.96
N THR A 54 -10.82 10.93 0.33
CA THR A 54 -10.53 12.04 1.24
C THR A 54 -9.08 12.51 1.02
N ASP A 55 -8.75 13.74 1.41
CA ASP A 55 -7.41 14.31 1.28
C ASP A 55 -6.30 13.41 1.88
N ASP A 56 -6.57 12.80 3.04
CA ASP A 56 -5.65 11.85 3.70
C ASP A 56 -5.34 10.62 2.84
N GLU A 57 -6.33 10.12 2.09
CA GLU A 57 -6.19 8.93 1.24
C GLU A 57 -5.41 9.26 -0.03
N ILE A 58 -5.61 10.47 -0.57
CA ILE A 58 -4.84 11.01 -1.69
C ILE A 58 -3.38 11.17 -1.28
N LYS A 59 -3.12 11.77 -0.11
CA LYS A 59 -1.78 11.95 0.43
C LYS A 59 -1.06 10.62 0.67
N ALA A 60 -1.77 9.63 1.23
CA ALA A 60 -1.24 8.28 1.39
C ALA A 60 -0.89 7.63 0.04
N PHE A 61 -1.76 7.79 -0.96
CA PHE A 61 -1.53 7.26 -2.31
C PHE A 61 -0.29 7.90 -2.97
N GLU A 62 -0.15 9.22 -2.87
CA GLU A 62 1.01 9.94 -3.40
C GLU A 62 2.30 9.56 -2.68
N GLN A 63 2.26 9.39 -1.35
CA GLN A 63 3.41 8.89 -0.60
C GLN A 63 3.83 7.50 -1.07
N LEU A 64 2.88 6.55 -1.18
CA LEU A 64 3.17 5.21 -1.69
C LEU A 64 3.75 5.26 -3.11
N LYS A 65 3.18 6.08 -3.99
CA LYS A 65 3.69 6.28 -5.35
C LYS A 65 5.12 6.79 -5.32
N LYS A 66 5.42 7.79 -4.49
CA LYS A 66 6.77 8.35 -4.33
C LYS A 66 7.77 7.28 -3.86
N PHE A 67 7.39 6.46 -2.88
CA PHE A 67 8.25 5.36 -2.42
C PHE A 67 8.48 4.32 -3.51
N LEU A 68 7.47 3.97 -4.31
CA LEU A 68 7.60 3.02 -5.41
C LEU A 68 8.45 3.55 -6.58
N THR A 69 8.46 4.86 -6.80
CA THR A 69 9.26 5.49 -7.87
C THR A 69 10.66 5.91 -7.44
N THR A 70 10.92 5.97 -6.13
CA THR A 70 12.26 6.25 -5.58
C THR A 70 13.03 4.94 -5.51
N ASP A 71 14.35 4.98 -5.64
CA ASP A 71 15.16 3.77 -5.61
C ASP A 71 15.03 3.04 -4.25
N LEU A 72 14.50 1.83 -4.30
CA LEU A 72 14.14 1.01 -3.16
C LEU A 72 15.27 0.00 -2.92
N VAL A 73 16.26 0.38 -2.10
CA VAL A 73 17.44 -0.45 -1.87
C VAL A 73 17.13 -1.60 -0.90
N LEU A 74 16.75 -2.77 -1.44
CA LEU A 74 16.80 -4.03 -0.68
C LEU A 74 18.16 -4.67 -0.89
N ARG A 75 19.02 -4.55 0.11
CA ARG A 75 20.30 -5.25 0.12
C ARG A 75 20.06 -6.72 0.45
N ILE A 76 20.65 -7.61 -0.34
CA ILE A 76 20.64 -9.05 -0.04
C ILE A 76 21.30 -9.24 1.33
N PRO A 77 20.70 -10.02 2.25
CA PRO A 77 21.28 -10.27 3.55
C PRO A 77 22.63 -10.97 3.38
N ASN A 78 23.68 -10.40 3.98
CA ASN A 78 24.99 -11.02 4.02
C ASN A 78 25.18 -11.69 5.38
N ASN A 79 25.12 -13.03 5.41
CA ASN A 79 25.25 -13.82 6.63
C ASN A 79 26.61 -13.70 7.33
N ARG A 80 27.60 -13.01 6.74
CA ARG A 80 28.89 -12.74 7.37
C ARG A 80 28.86 -11.58 8.36
N PHE A 81 27.81 -10.76 8.36
CA PHE A 81 27.68 -9.60 9.26
C PHE A 81 26.51 -9.80 10.23
N PRO A 82 26.62 -9.33 11.48
CA PRO A 82 25.51 -9.36 12.42
C PRO A 82 24.37 -8.45 11.95
N PHE A 83 23.13 -8.89 12.17
CA PHE A 83 21.94 -8.11 11.84
C PHE A 83 21.56 -7.20 13.02
N LYS A 84 21.28 -5.93 12.75
CA LYS A 84 20.71 -5.00 13.74
C LYS A 84 19.24 -4.75 13.42
N VAL A 85 18.36 -5.10 14.35
CA VAL A 85 16.92 -4.84 14.25
C VAL A 85 16.61 -3.53 14.96
N GLN A 86 15.89 -2.62 14.30
CA GLN A 86 15.34 -1.39 14.89
C GLN A 86 13.82 -1.47 14.83
N THR A 87 13.16 -1.19 15.95
CA THR A 87 11.69 -1.28 16.11
C THR A 87 11.07 0.11 16.11
#